data_AF-A0A850MMV1-F1
#
_entry.id   AF-A0A850MMV1-F1
#
_cell.length_a   1.000
_cell.length_b   1.000
_cell.length_c   1.000
_cell.angle_alpha   90.00
_cell.angle_beta   90.00
_cell.angle_gamma   90.00
#
_symmetry.space_group_name_H-M   'P 1'
#
loop_
_entity.id
_entity.type
_entity.pdbx_description
1 polymer ?
#
loop_
_entity_poly.entity_id
_entity_poly.type
_entity_poly.pdbx_seq_one_letter_code
_entity_poly.pdbx_strand_id
1 'polypeptide(L)'
;MDKPTFSKAELEQKDIHELLKLLSDIKRLQKARTLKYKDIRIIFQSEEGYMYEIKGTKQTYFLRIDRKNRALIHNCEDWIRRGMRENKLCKHFDRIFQEIYEKEAKAILIDLLLNSWVFLDSDNYLKTR
;
A
#
# COMPACT_ATOMS: atom_id res chain seq x y z
N MET A 1 -6.34 -10.55 18.26
CA MET A 1 -7.39 -9.57 17.89
C MET A 1 -8.04 -10.11 16.64
N ASP A 2 -9.27 -10.56 16.76
CA ASP A 2 -10.08 -10.95 15.60
C ASP A 2 -10.21 -9.73 14.70
N LYS A 3 -9.83 -9.86 13.43
CA LYS A 3 -10.09 -8.80 12.45
C LYS A 3 -11.61 -8.64 12.38
N PRO A 4 -12.17 -7.42 12.49
CA PRO A 4 -13.57 -7.21 12.16
C PRO A 4 -13.81 -7.79 10.77
N THR A 5 -14.78 -8.70 10.69
CA THR A 5 -15.14 -9.33 9.43
C THR A 5 -16.03 -8.35 8.68
N PHE A 6 -15.48 -7.69 7.68
CA PHE A 6 -16.23 -6.82 6.79
C PHE A 6 -16.82 -7.65 5.66
N SER A 7 -18.08 -7.37 5.28
CA SER A 7 -18.60 -7.85 4.00
C SER A 7 -18.05 -6.99 2.85
N LYS A 8 -17.97 -7.59 1.66
CA LYS A 8 -17.54 -6.85 0.45
C LYS A 8 -18.45 -5.65 0.17
N ALA A 9 -19.76 -5.81 0.32
CA ALA A 9 -20.75 -4.76 0.09
C ALA A 9 -20.54 -3.56 1.02
N GLU A 10 -20.26 -3.79 2.31
CA GLU A 10 -19.95 -2.69 3.25
C GLU A 10 -18.70 -1.92 2.87
N LEU A 11 -17.66 -2.60 2.36
CA LEU A 11 -16.42 -1.96 1.93
C LEU A 11 -16.58 -1.20 0.61
N GLU A 12 -17.40 -1.69 -0.32
CA GLU A 12 -17.65 -1.01 -1.60
C GLU A 12 -18.33 0.36 -1.44
N GLN A 13 -19.09 0.55 -0.35
CA GLN A 13 -19.71 1.84 0.00
C GLN A 13 -18.72 2.86 0.58
N LYS A 14 -17.55 2.42 1.05
CA LYS A 14 -16.54 3.31 1.64
C LYS A 14 -15.74 4.04 0.58
N ASP A 15 -15.37 5.29 0.84
CA ASP A 15 -14.41 5.99 0.00
C ASP A 15 -12.96 5.50 0.24
N ILE A 16 -12.01 5.97 -0.58
CA ILE A 16 -10.58 5.62 -0.43
C ILE A 16 -10.04 5.98 0.95
N HIS A 17 -10.43 7.14 1.49
CA HIS A 17 -9.92 7.61 2.76
C HIS A 17 -10.43 6.75 3.92
N GLU A 18 -11.68 6.32 3.89
CA GLU A 18 -12.28 5.40 4.84
C GLU A 18 -11.64 4.02 4.78
N LEU A 19 -11.39 3.48 3.57
CA LEU A 19 -10.68 2.21 3.40
C LEU A 19 -9.25 2.27 3.95
N LEU A 20 -8.53 3.36 3.68
CA LEU A 20 -7.17 3.57 4.18
C LEU A 20 -7.10 3.68 5.71
N LYS A 21 -8.13 4.22 6.38
CA LYS A 21 -8.21 4.24 7.86
C LYS A 21 -8.26 2.83 8.47
N LEU A 22 -8.76 1.84 7.74
CA LEU A 22 -8.81 0.45 8.20
C LEU A 22 -7.44 -0.25 8.06
N LEU A 23 -6.58 0.23 7.17
CA LEU A 23 -5.29 -0.37 6.83
C LEU A 23 -4.08 0.43 7.33
N SER A 24 -4.28 1.61 7.91
CA SER A 24 -3.22 2.52 8.35
C SER A 24 -3.53 3.12 9.73
N ASP A 25 -2.70 4.06 10.18
CA ASP A 25 -2.98 4.89 11.35
C ASP A 25 -3.01 6.37 10.98
N ILE A 26 -3.61 7.19 11.85
CA ILE A 26 -3.84 8.60 11.56
C ILE A 26 -2.54 9.38 11.33
N LYS A 27 -1.44 9.00 12.00
CA LYS A 27 -0.14 9.65 11.85
C LYS A 27 0.49 9.32 10.50
N ARG A 28 0.35 8.07 10.04
CA ARG A 28 0.83 7.63 8.72
C ARG A 28 0.02 8.29 7.60
N LEU A 29 -1.31 8.37 7.72
CA LEU A 29 -2.18 9.06 6.77
C LEU A 29 -1.89 10.56 6.67
N GLN A 30 -1.66 11.24 7.80
CA GLN A 30 -1.27 12.65 7.79
C GLN A 30 0.08 12.86 7.10
N LYS A 31 1.06 11.99 7.37
CA LYS A 31 2.37 12.03 6.70
C LYS A 31 2.31 11.69 5.21
N ALA A 32 1.33 10.92 4.76
CA ALA A 32 1.14 10.64 3.34
C ALA A 32 0.87 11.93 2.57
N ARG A 33 0.08 12.85 3.14
CA ARG A 33 -0.26 14.16 2.53
C ARG A 33 0.93 15.09 2.35
N THR A 34 2.06 14.86 3.03
CA THR A 34 3.27 15.68 2.87
C THR A 34 4.12 15.25 1.68
N LEU A 35 3.86 14.08 1.09
CA LEU A 35 4.53 13.61 -0.12
C LEU A 35 3.97 14.36 -1.32
N LYS A 36 4.84 14.96 -2.12
CA LYS A 36 4.42 15.74 -3.28
C LYS A 36 4.25 14.81 -4.46
N TYR A 37 3.22 15.04 -5.27
CA TYR A 37 2.98 14.28 -6.50
C TYR A 37 4.22 14.23 -7.41
N LYS A 38 4.93 15.36 -7.55
CA LYS A 38 6.16 15.46 -8.36
C LYS A 38 7.31 14.53 -7.93
N ASP A 39 7.27 14.02 -6.70
CA ASP A 39 8.28 13.14 -6.15
C ASP A 39 7.94 11.66 -6.43
N ILE A 40 6.78 11.37 -7.01
CA ILE A 40 6.27 10.03 -7.32
C ILE A 40 6.41 9.79 -8.81
N ARG A 41 6.99 8.66 -9.17
CA ARG A 41 7.13 8.20 -10.54
C ARG A 41 6.59 6.78 -10.67
N ILE A 42 5.74 6.54 -11.65
CA ILE A 42 5.38 5.19 -12.04
C ILE A 42 6.53 4.58 -12.84
N ILE A 43 7.00 3.40 -12.40
CA ILE A 43 8.06 2.63 -13.07
C ILE A 43 7.43 1.58 -13.98
N PHE A 44 6.34 0.95 -13.52
CA PHE A 44 5.64 -0.09 -14.27
C PHE A 44 4.16 -0.16 -13.89
N GLN A 45 3.29 -0.42 -14.87
CA GLN A 45 1.86 -0.67 -14.71
C GLN A 45 1.44 -1.79 -15.65
N SER A 46 0.74 -2.78 -15.11
CA SER A 46 0.10 -3.85 -15.87
C SER A 46 -1.08 -4.40 -15.08
N GLU A 47 -1.81 -5.34 -15.69
CA GLU A 47 -2.87 -6.09 -15.00
C GLU A 47 -2.34 -6.83 -13.75
N GLU A 48 -1.09 -7.31 -13.81
CA GLU A 48 -0.43 -8.09 -12.75
C GLU A 48 0.02 -7.23 -11.57
N GLY A 49 0.05 -5.90 -11.73
CA GLY A 49 0.43 -4.99 -10.65
C GLY A 49 1.15 -3.72 -11.10
N TYR A 50 1.66 -3.02 -10.09
CA TYR A 50 2.25 -1.69 -10.22
C TYR A 50 3.61 -1.63 -9.54
N MET A 51 4.48 -0.78 -10.06
CA MET A 51 5.72 -0.40 -9.39
C MET A 51 5.90 1.13 -9.44
N TYR A 52 6.25 1.70 -8.29
CA TYR A 52 6.48 3.12 -8.10
C TYR A 52 7.85 3.38 -7.52
N GLU A 53 8.43 4.50 -7.93
CA GLU A 53 9.57 5.15 -7.30
C GLU A 53 9.06 6.40 -6.58
N ILE A 54 9.52 6.63 -5.34
CA ILE A 54 9.26 7.85 -4.60
C ILE A 54 10.60 8.46 -4.16
N LYS A 55 10.87 9.68 -4.60
CA LYS A 55 12.05 10.44 -4.19
C LYS A 55 11.89 10.93 -2.75
N GLY A 56 12.74 10.44 -1.86
CA GLY A 56 12.82 10.91 -0.48
C GLY A 56 14.04 11.81 -0.25
N THR A 57 14.04 12.49 0.89
CA THR A 57 15.18 13.32 1.32
C THR A 57 16.41 12.49 1.73
N LYS A 58 16.18 11.28 2.26
CA LYS A 58 17.24 10.39 2.74
C LYS A 58 17.66 9.32 1.72
N GLN A 59 16.70 8.86 0.92
CA GLN A 59 16.89 7.81 -0.07
C GLN A 59 15.74 7.80 -1.07
N THR A 60 15.91 7.08 -2.16
CA THR A 60 14.82 6.69 -3.07
C THR A 60 14.10 5.48 -2.51
N TYR A 61 12.77 5.49 -2.57
CA TYR A 61 11.95 4.37 -2.18
C TYR A 61 11.31 3.70 -3.39
N PHE A 62 11.23 2.38 -3.33
CA PHE A 62 10.54 1.57 -4.33
C PHE A 62 9.36 0.87 -3.68
N LEU A 63 8.20 0.93 -4.35
CA LEU A 63 6.97 0.27 -3.93
C LEU A 63 6.51 -0.64 -5.07
N ARG A 64 6.12 -1.85 -4.74
CA ARG A 64 5.46 -2.75 -5.69
C ARG A 64 4.16 -3.27 -5.09
N ILE A 65 3.10 -3.20 -5.89
CA ILE A 65 1.81 -3.83 -5.62
C ILE A 65 1.71 -4.99 -6.59
N ASP A 66 1.95 -6.21 -6.11
CA ASP A 66 1.89 -7.43 -6.89
C ASP A 66 0.51 -8.06 -6.70
N ARG A 67 -0.40 -7.82 -7.65
CA ARG A 67 -1.80 -8.26 -7.53
C ARG A 67 -1.91 -9.77 -7.69
N LYS A 68 -1.10 -10.35 -8.58
CA LYS A 68 -1.06 -11.79 -8.85
C LYS A 68 -0.78 -12.59 -7.58
N ASN A 69 0.25 -12.17 -6.84
CA ASN A 69 0.74 -12.89 -5.67
C ASN A 69 0.21 -12.29 -4.35
N ARG A 70 -0.69 -11.29 -4.42
CA ARG A 70 -1.21 -10.55 -3.25
C ARG A 70 -0.09 -10.09 -2.33
N ALA A 71 0.92 -9.44 -2.90
CA ALA A 71 2.08 -8.96 -2.16
C ALA A 71 2.23 -7.45 -2.26
N LEU A 72 2.52 -6.82 -1.13
CA LEU A 72 3.01 -5.45 -1.05
C LEU A 72 4.51 -5.49 -0.72
N ILE A 73 5.32 -4.86 -1.56
CA ILE A 73 6.78 -4.84 -1.40
C ILE A 73 7.25 -3.41 -1.26
N HIS A 74 8.09 -3.14 -0.25
CA HIS A 74 8.65 -1.81 -0.06
C HIS A 74 9.96 -1.79 0.74
N ASN A 75 10.88 -0.89 0.41
CA ASN A 75 12.20 -0.77 1.04
C ASN A 75 12.29 0.30 2.15
N CYS A 76 11.17 0.87 2.62
CA CYS A 76 11.22 1.88 3.67
C CYS A 76 11.47 1.25 5.04
N GLU A 77 12.31 1.91 5.85
CA GLU A 77 12.58 1.49 7.23
C GLU A 77 11.30 1.39 8.09
N ASP A 78 10.36 2.32 7.95
CA ASP A 78 9.07 2.28 8.66
C ASP A 78 8.25 1.04 8.29
N TRP A 79 8.29 0.67 7.02
CA TRP A 79 7.63 -0.52 6.51
C TRP A 79 8.27 -1.78 7.07
N ILE A 80 9.59 -1.88 6.94
CA ILE A 80 10.37 -3.04 7.40
C ILE A 80 10.21 -3.25 8.91
N ARG A 81 10.28 -2.17 9.70
CA ARG A 81 10.25 -2.28 11.16
C ARG A 81 8.84 -2.41 11.74
N ARG A 82 7.83 -1.80 11.11
CA ARG A 82 6.48 -1.69 11.68
C ARG A 82 5.40 -2.16 10.72
N GLY A 83 5.38 -1.64 9.49
CA GLY A 83 4.32 -1.93 8.52
C GLY A 83 4.11 -3.43 8.28
N MET A 84 5.18 -4.18 8.04
CA MET A 84 5.12 -5.64 7.82
C MET A 84 4.65 -6.42 9.06
N ARG A 85 5.07 -5.99 10.26
CA ARG A 85 4.71 -6.69 11.53
C ARG A 85 3.27 -6.42 11.95
N GLU A 86 2.80 -5.20 11.69
CA GLU A 86 1.47 -4.73 12.06
C GLU A 86 0.42 -4.97 10.97
N ASN A 87 0.83 -5.44 9.78
CA ASN A 87 0.03 -5.44 8.55
C ASN A 87 -0.64 -4.09 8.29
N LYS A 88 0.14 -3.02 8.47
CA LYS A 88 -0.30 -1.63 8.25
C LYS A 88 0.45 -0.99 7.10
N LEU A 89 -0.27 -0.25 6.28
CA LEU A 89 0.30 0.56 5.23
C LEU A 89 1.19 1.65 5.83
N CYS A 90 2.36 1.85 5.24
CA CYS A 90 3.17 3.03 5.54
C CYS A 90 2.64 4.23 4.74
N LYS A 91 3.11 5.43 5.12
CA LYS A 91 2.72 6.69 4.47
C LYS A 91 2.89 6.70 2.94
N HIS A 92 3.82 5.89 2.41
CA HIS A 92 4.08 5.83 0.98
C HIS A 92 2.99 5.07 0.24
N PHE A 93 2.52 3.91 0.75
CA PHE A 93 1.38 3.21 0.19
C PHE A 93 0.10 4.06 0.33
N ASP A 94 -0.12 4.66 1.50
CA ASP A 94 -1.26 5.57 1.71
C ASP A 94 -1.30 6.68 0.65
N ARG A 95 -0.14 7.24 0.29
CA ARG A 95 -0.04 8.26 -0.76
C ARG A 95 -0.31 7.67 -2.14
N ILE A 96 0.29 6.54 -2.49
CA ILE A 96 0.05 5.90 -3.80
C ILE A 96 -1.44 5.61 -4.01
N PHE A 97 -2.12 5.05 -3.01
CA PHE A 97 -3.56 4.77 -3.13
C PHE A 97 -4.45 6.01 -3.25
N GLN A 98 -3.94 7.20 -2.88
CA GLN A 98 -4.63 8.47 -3.11
C GLN A 98 -4.38 9.03 -4.52
N GLU A 99 -3.39 8.52 -5.26
CA GLU A 99 -2.96 9.05 -6.57
C GLU A 99 -3.32 8.14 -7.75
N ILE A 100 -3.47 6.82 -7.53
CA ILE A 100 -3.92 5.92 -8.59
C ILE A 100 -5.41 6.08 -8.86
N TYR A 101 -5.87 5.61 -10.02
CA TYR A 101 -7.28 5.72 -10.39
C TYR A 101 -8.19 5.11 -9.32
N GLU A 102 -9.21 5.84 -8.91
CA GLU A 102 -10.02 5.51 -7.73
C GLU A 102 -10.58 4.09 -7.78
N LYS A 103 -11.09 3.66 -8.94
CA LYS A 103 -11.63 2.30 -9.11
C LYS A 103 -10.58 1.21 -8.85
N GLU A 104 -9.35 1.44 -9.29
CA GLU A 104 -8.24 0.50 -9.08
C GLU A 104 -7.79 0.49 -7.63
N ALA A 105 -7.66 1.68 -7.02
CA ALA A 105 -7.35 1.80 -5.59
C ALA A 105 -8.39 1.09 -4.73
N LYS A 106 -9.69 1.34 -4.94
CA LYS A 106 -10.77 0.67 -4.20
C LYS A 106 -10.68 -0.83 -4.37
N ALA A 107 -10.52 -1.33 -5.60
CA ALA A 107 -10.43 -2.77 -5.84
C ALA A 107 -9.28 -3.43 -5.07
N ILE A 108 -8.10 -2.81 -5.05
CA ILE A 108 -6.93 -3.35 -4.33
C ILE A 108 -7.09 -3.25 -2.81
N LEU A 109 -7.56 -2.10 -2.30
CA LEU A 109 -7.75 -1.89 -0.85
C LEU A 109 -8.82 -2.82 -0.26
N ILE A 110 -9.91 -3.06 -1.00
CA ILE A 110 -10.95 -4.01 -0.62
C ILE A 110 -10.38 -5.43 -0.61
N ASP A 111 -9.60 -5.82 -1.63
CA ASP A 111 -8.96 -7.14 -1.66
C ASP A 111 -7.96 -7.34 -0.50
N LEU A 112 -7.19 -6.30 -0.15
CA LEU A 112 -6.30 -6.27 1.02
C LEU A 112 -7.04 -6.49 2.36
N LEU A 113 -8.28 -6.00 2.46
CA LEU A 113 -9.10 -6.13 3.67
C LEU A 113 -9.81 -7.48 3.78
N LEU A 114 -10.17 -8.08 2.64
CA LEU A 114 -10.92 -9.34 2.59
C LEU A 114 -10.02 -10.58 2.48
N ASN A 115 -8.84 -10.44 1.90
CA ASN A 115 -7.93 -11.54 1.63
C ASN A 115 -6.60 -11.39 2.37
N SER A 116 -5.90 -12.51 2.53
CA SER A 116 -4.54 -12.49 3.07
C SER A 116 -3.56 -12.02 2.01
N TRP A 117 -2.89 -10.91 2.32
CA TRP A 117 -1.79 -10.37 1.54
C TRP A 117 -0.49 -10.48 2.34
N VAL A 118 0.62 -10.70 1.64
CA VAL A 118 1.95 -10.74 2.26
C VAL A 118 2.63 -9.38 2.15
N PHE A 119 3.29 -8.96 3.23
CA PHE A 119 3.96 -7.69 3.34
C PHE A 119 5.47 -7.98 3.40
N LEU A 120 6.19 -7.60 2.35
CA LEU A 120 7.60 -7.96 2.14
C LEU A 120 8.48 -6.72 2.01
N ASP A 121 9.75 -6.86 2.34
CA ASP A 121 10.78 -5.93 1.91
C ASP A 121 11.38 -6.35 0.57
N SER A 122 12.19 -5.46 -0.01
CA SER A 122 12.80 -5.71 -1.32
C SER A 122 13.75 -6.91 -1.32
N ASP A 123 14.45 -7.17 -0.22
CA ASP A 123 15.43 -8.26 -0.13
C ASP A 123 14.72 -9.62 -0.07
N ASN A 124 13.62 -9.70 0.67
CA ASN A 124 12.80 -10.89 0.79
C ASN A 124 12.08 -11.23 -0.52
N TYR A 125 11.65 -10.22 -1.28
CA TYR A 125 11.00 -10.44 -2.57
C TYR A 125 11.92 -11.05 -3.63
N LEU A 126 13.21 -10.67 -3.63
CA LEU A 126 14.18 -11.22 -4.57
C LEU A 126 14.54 -12.68 -4.27
N LYS A 127 14.31 -13.15 -3.04
CA LYS A 127 14.61 -14.52 -2.60
C LYS A 127 13.46 -15.52 -2.83
N THR A 128 12.25 -15.03 -3.13
CA THR A 128 11.05 -15.86 -3.34
C THR A 128 10.70 -16.05 -4.81
N ARG A 129 11.62 -15.68 -5.72
CA ARG A 129 11.50 -15.85 -7.17
C ARG A 129 12.52 -16.82 -7.71
#